data_AF-A0AAE3XZU7-F1
#
_entry.id   AF-A0AAE3XZU7-F1
#
_cell.length_a   1.000
_cell.length_b   1.000
_cell.length_c   1.000
_cell.angle_alpha   90.00
_cell.angle_beta   90.00
_cell.angle_gamma   90.00
#
_symmetry.space_group_name_H-M   'P 1'
#
loop_
_entity.id
_entity.type
_entity.pdbx_description
1 polymer ?
#
loop_
_entity_poly.entity_id
_entity_poly.type
_entity_poly.pdbx_seq_one_letter_code
_entity_poly.pdbx_strand_id
1 'polypeptide(L)'
;MVYVDDAEVWKYGRGWFHLTADSLEELHAFAANIGFAARAFHQGARHPHYDITEGQRILALRGGARPVTAREIVRIARQATVHASSNTLRGDELQVALFA
;
A
#
# COMPACT_ATOMS: atom_id res chain seq x y z
N MET A 1 -1.64 -1.19 -9.25
CA MET A 1 -1.95 0.26 -9.25
C MET A 1 -1.80 0.84 -7.85
N VAL A 2 -1.44 2.13 -7.72
CA VAL A 2 -1.19 2.81 -6.43
C VAL A 2 -2.31 3.80 -6.11
N TYR A 3 -2.67 3.92 -4.84
CA TYR A 3 -3.78 4.74 -4.36
C TYR A 3 -3.38 5.56 -3.15
N VAL A 4 -3.91 6.78 -3.05
CA VAL A 4 -3.74 7.67 -1.89
C VAL A 4 -5.10 8.19 -1.44
N ASP A 5 -5.35 8.18 -0.13
CA ASP A 5 -6.63 8.60 0.42
C ASP A 5 -6.77 10.12 0.64
N ASP A 6 -7.93 10.53 1.11
CA ASP A 6 -8.30 11.87 1.54
C ASP A 6 -8.53 11.97 3.06
N ALA A 7 -7.99 11.03 3.84
CA ALA A 7 -8.36 10.87 5.26
C ALA A 7 -7.97 12.06 6.15
N GLU A 8 -6.87 12.74 5.81
CA GLU A 8 -6.34 13.92 6.54
C GLU A 8 -6.36 13.74 8.06
N VAL A 9 -5.78 12.64 8.55
CA VAL A 9 -5.72 12.33 9.98
C VAL A 9 -4.80 13.35 10.66
N TRP A 10 -5.37 14.23 11.48
CA TRP A 10 -4.61 15.29 12.14
C TRP A 10 -3.80 14.76 13.33
N LYS A 11 -2.46 14.77 13.22
CA LYS A 11 -1.55 14.28 14.27
C LYS A 11 -0.20 14.97 14.19
N TYR A 12 0.42 15.27 15.35
CA TYR A 12 1.74 15.91 15.41
C TYR A 12 1.82 17.24 14.61
N GLY A 13 0.72 18.01 14.61
CA GLY A 13 0.64 19.31 13.94
C GLY A 13 0.61 19.26 12.41
N ARG A 14 0.21 18.12 11.81
CA ARG A 14 0.06 17.97 10.36
C ARG A 14 -1.04 16.97 10.00
N GLY A 15 -1.56 17.07 8.78
CA GLY A 15 -2.44 16.07 8.17
C GLY A 15 -1.66 14.87 7.65
N TRP A 16 -2.15 13.67 7.95
CA TRP A 16 -1.61 12.39 7.51
C TRP A 16 -2.59 11.65 6.61
N PHE A 17 -2.04 10.94 5.63
CA PHE A 17 -2.75 10.20 4.61
C PHE A 17 -2.12 8.83 4.43
N HIS A 18 -2.85 7.92 3.82
CA HIS A 18 -2.38 6.56 3.61
C HIS A 18 -2.16 6.31 2.12
N LEU A 19 -1.05 5.65 1.81
CA LEU A 19 -0.72 5.16 0.47
C LEU A 19 -0.72 3.63 0.46
N THR A 20 -1.41 3.04 -0.49
CA THR A 20 -1.46 1.58 -0.70
C THR A 20 -1.39 1.24 -2.19
N ALA A 21 -1.31 -0.05 -2.52
CA ALA A 21 -1.34 -0.52 -3.90
C ALA A 21 -1.98 -1.91 -3.99
N ASP A 22 -2.16 -2.40 -5.22
CA ASP A 22 -2.68 -3.76 -5.44
C ASP A 22 -1.66 -4.84 -5.02
N SER A 23 -0.36 -4.51 -5.01
CA SER A 23 0.71 -5.36 -4.46
C SER A 23 1.74 -4.57 -3.64
N LEU A 24 2.47 -5.27 -2.75
CA LEU A 24 3.58 -4.65 -2.00
C LEU A 24 4.73 -4.20 -2.91
N GLU A 25 5.01 -4.97 -3.96
CA GLU A 25 6.06 -4.62 -4.93
C GLU A 25 5.74 -3.29 -5.61
N GLU A 26 4.51 -3.11 -6.10
CA GLU A 26 4.07 -1.85 -6.70
C GLU A 26 4.15 -0.70 -5.69
N LEU A 27 3.73 -0.93 -4.45
CA LEU A 27 3.76 0.07 -3.39
C LEU A 27 5.20 0.53 -3.09
N HIS A 28 6.13 -0.40 -2.92
CA HIS A 28 7.52 -0.10 -2.61
C HIS A 28 8.25 0.55 -3.80
N ALA A 29 8.05 0.03 -5.01
CA ALA A 29 8.62 0.60 -6.22
C ALA A 29 8.17 2.05 -6.42
N PHE A 30 6.88 2.32 -6.22
CA PHE A 30 6.33 3.66 -6.32
C PHE A 30 6.89 4.60 -5.24
N ALA A 31 6.90 4.16 -3.98
CA ALA A 31 7.42 4.94 -2.86
C ALA A 31 8.91 5.29 -3.06
N ALA A 32 9.72 4.34 -3.55
CA ALA A 32 11.13 4.57 -3.87
C ALA A 32 11.30 5.60 -5.01
N ASN A 33 10.50 5.48 -6.08
CA ASN A 33 10.57 6.38 -7.22
C ASN A 33 10.30 7.85 -6.87
N ILE A 34 9.40 8.11 -5.90
CA ILE A 34 9.06 9.46 -5.45
C ILE A 34 9.84 9.90 -4.19
N GLY A 35 10.80 9.10 -3.74
CA GLY A 35 11.71 9.44 -2.65
C GLY A 35 11.12 9.35 -1.25
N PHE A 36 10.11 8.51 -1.03
CA PHE A 36 9.53 8.31 0.30
C PHE A 36 10.44 7.43 1.16
N ALA A 37 10.62 7.82 2.42
CA ALA A 37 11.49 7.10 3.35
C ALA A 37 10.90 5.72 3.69
N ALA A 38 11.71 4.67 3.63
CA ALA A 38 11.28 3.31 3.95
C ALA A 38 10.65 3.18 5.36
N ARG A 39 11.10 4.00 6.32
CA ARG A 39 10.54 4.03 7.69
C ARG A 39 9.08 4.47 7.78
N ALA A 40 8.53 5.08 6.73
CA ALA A 40 7.12 5.45 6.67
C ALA A 40 6.22 4.23 6.32
N PHE A 41 6.80 3.09 5.96
CA PHE A 41 6.08 1.86 5.71
C PHE A 41 5.68 1.16 7.01
N HIS A 42 4.40 0.84 7.15
CA HIS A 42 3.83 0.15 8.30
C HIS A 42 3.58 -1.34 7.99
N GLN A 43 4.66 -2.13 7.98
CA GLN A 43 4.61 -3.57 7.69
C GLN A 43 3.71 -4.36 8.65
N GLY A 44 3.70 -4.01 9.94
CA GLY A 44 2.92 -4.70 10.96
C GLY A 44 1.44 -4.32 11.00
N ALA A 45 0.99 -3.39 10.16
CA ALA A 45 -0.42 -3.04 10.07
C ALA A 45 -1.23 -4.18 9.45
N ARG A 46 -2.49 -4.33 9.86
CA ARG A 46 -3.45 -5.27 9.24
C ARG A 46 -3.49 -5.15 7.72
N HIS A 47 -3.29 -3.93 7.23
CA HIS A 47 -3.19 -3.58 5.83
C HIS A 47 -1.90 -2.78 5.66
N PRO A 48 -0.81 -3.36 5.15
CA PRO A 48 0.44 -2.64 4.99
C PRO A 48 0.27 -1.42 4.07
N HIS A 49 0.80 -0.27 4.50
CA HIS A 49 0.67 1.02 3.83
C HIS A 49 1.85 1.92 4.18
N TYR A 50 1.97 3.05 3.48
CA TYR A 50 2.81 4.16 3.93
C TYR A 50 1.95 5.26 4.55
N ASP A 51 2.41 5.80 5.68
CA ASP A 51 1.89 7.04 6.24
C ASP A 51 2.64 8.22 5.62
N ILE A 52 1.89 9.13 5.00
CA ILE A 52 2.46 10.27 4.28
C ILE A 52 1.79 11.58 4.69
N THR A 53 2.56 12.67 4.62
CA THR A 53 2.08 14.02 4.92
C THR A 53 1.37 14.66 3.72
N GLU A 54 0.70 15.79 3.93
CA GLU A 54 0.03 16.56 2.87
C GLU A 54 0.95 16.85 1.66
N GLY A 55 2.16 17.36 1.89
CA GLY A 55 3.12 17.62 0.81
C GLY A 55 3.48 16.35 0.04
N GLN A 56 3.63 15.23 0.74
CA GLN A 56 3.89 13.93 0.12
C GLN A 56 2.67 13.41 -0.64
N ARG A 57 1.43 13.63 -0.16
CA ARG A 57 0.21 13.30 -0.91
C ARG A 57 0.16 14.02 -2.25
N ILE A 58 0.53 15.31 -2.30
CA ILE A 58 0.62 16.06 -3.55
C ILE A 58 1.64 15.41 -4.50
N LEU A 59 2.81 14.99 -3.98
CA LEU A 59 3.82 14.28 -4.78
C LEU A 59 3.30 12.92 -5.29
N ALA A 60 2.59 12.16 -4.45
CA ALA A 60 2.00 10.88 -4.84
C ALA A 60 0.98 11.06 -5.97
N LEU A 61 0.08 12.04 -5.85
CA LEU A 61 -0.90 12.36 -6.90
C LEU A 61 -0.21 12.75 -8.22
N ARG A 62 0.82 13.58 -8.16
CA ARG A 62 1.63 13.95 -9.35
C ARG A 62 2.40 12.77 -9.93
N GLY A 63 2.81 11.82 -9.07
CA GLY A 63 3.47 10.59 -9.46
C GLY A 63 2.54 9.53 -10.07
N GLY A 64 1.22 9.77 -10.10
CA GLY A 64 0.24 8.87 -10.70
C GLY A 64 -0.51 7.99 -9.69
N ALA A 65 -0.39 8.23 -8.39
CA ALA A 65 -1.27 7.58 -7.41
C ALA A 65 -2.71 8.05 -7.63
N ARG A 66 -3.65 7.10 -7.64
CA ARG A 66 -5.07 7.41 -7.83
C ARG A 66 -5.67 7.96 -6.54
N PRO A 67 -6.34 9.12 -6.56
CA PRO A 67 -7.07 9.61 -5.41
C PRO A 67 -8.24 8.68 -5.10
N VAL A 68 -8.41 8.36 -3.82
CA VAL A 68 -9.55 7.59 -3.31
C VAL A 68 -10.01 8.18 -1.99
N THR A 69 -11.21 7.81 -1.57
CA THR A 69 -11.68 8.12 -0.22
C THR A 69 -11.04 7.21 0.82
N ALA A 70 -11.03 7.65 2.08
CA ALA A 70 -10.62 6.81 3.22
C ALA A 70 -11.40 5.49 3.33
N ARG A 71 -12.66 5.43 2.86
CA ARG A 71 -13.43 4.17 2.82
C ARG A 71 -12.98 3.26 1.68
N GLU A 72 -12.70 3.82 0.52
CA GLU A 72 -12.25 3.07 -0.65
C GLU A 72 -10.86 2.47 -0.44
N ILE A 73 -9.94 3.19 0.19
CA ILE A 73 -8.59 2.67 0.44
C ILE A 73 -8.62 1.44 1.36
N VAL A 74 -9.48 1.44 2.37
CA VAL A 74 -9.68 0.27 3.25
C VAL A 74 -10.24 -0.92 2.46
N ARG A 75 -11.17 -0.69 1.53
CA ARG A 75 -11.72 -1.75 0.66
C ARG A 75 -10.64 -2.34 -0.24
N ILE A 76 -9.85 -1.48 -0.90
CA ILE A 76 -8.73 -1.89 -1.76
C ILE A 76 -7.72 -2.71 -0.96
N ALA A 77 -7.31 -2.22 0.20
CA ALA A 77 -6.30 -2.88 1.01
C ALA A 77 -6.77 -4.26 1.52
N ARG A 78 -8.06 -4.41 1.85
CA ARG A 78 -8.64 -5.73 2.17
C ARG A 78 -8.55 -6.70 1.01
N GLN A 79 -8.83 -6.24 -0.21
CA GLN A 79 -8.75 -7.08 -1.41
C GLN A 79 -7.29 -7.49 -1.66
N ALA A 80 -6.34 -6.56 -1.58
CA ALA A 80 -4.91 -6.85 -1.75
C ALA A 80 -4.40 -7.90 -0.74
N THR A 81 -4.80 -7.78 0.54
CA THR A 81 -4.43 -8.76 1.58
C THR A 81 -4.98 -10.16 1.28
N VAL A 82 -6.25 -10.28 0.83
CA VAL A 82 -6.83 -11.59 0.48
C VAL A 82 -6.06 -12.23 -0.68
N HIS A 83 -5.73 -11.45 -1.72
CA HIS A 83 -4.98 -11.98 -2.87
C HIS A 83 -3.58 -12.44 -2.47
N ALA A 84 -2.89 -11.69 -1.60
CA ALA A 84 -1.60 -12.11 -1.07
C ALA A 84 -1.69 -13.45 -0.32
N SER A 85 -2.64 -13.60 0.60
CA SER A 85 -2.83 -14.85 1.36
C SER A 85 -3.24 -16.03 0.48
N SER A 86 -4.09 -15.82 -0.53
CA SER A 86 -4.46 -16.86 -1.50
C SER A 86 -3.31 -17.27 -2.42
N ASN A 87 -2.41 -16.35 -2.75
CA ASN A 87 -1.25 -16.63 -3.58
C ASN A 87 -0.17 -17.39 -2.81
N THR A 88 0.05 -17.07 -1.53
CA THR A 88 0.96 -17.85 -0.65
C THR A 88 0.52 -19.31 -0.54
N LEU A 89 -0.78 -19.57 -0.42
CA LEU A 89 -1.31 -20.94 -0.33
C LEU A 89 -1.21 -21.74 -1.63
N ARG A 90 -1.14 -21.09 -2.81
CA ARG A 90 -0.94 -21.78 -4.10
C ARG A 90 0.54 -22.02 -4.45
N GLY A 91 1.44 -21.19 -3.93
CA GLY A 91 2.89 -21.33 -4.17
C GLY A 91 3.49 -22.57 -3.53
N ASP A 92 2.97 -22.95 -2.35
CA ASP A 92 3.50 -24.08 -1.58
C ASP A 92 3.02 -25.46 -2.10
N GLU A 93 1.87 -25.54 -2.78
CA GLU A 93 1.36 -26.81 -3.35
C GLU A 93 1.96 -27.18 -4.71
N LEU A 94 2.55 -26.23 -5.45
CA LEU A 94 3.13 -26.51 -6.78
C LEU A 94 4.56 -27.06 -6.74
N GLN A 95 5.18 -27.15 -5.56
CA GLN A 95 6.55 -27.66 -5.42
C GLN A 95 6.64 -29.14 -5.02
N VAL A 96 5.50 -29.80 -4.77
CA VAL A 96 5.45 -31.24 -4.41
C VAL A 96 5.15 -32.15 -5.62
N ALA A 97 4.74 -31.61 -6.77
CA ALA A 97 4.40 -32.43 -7.96
C ALA A 97 5.52 -32.60 -9.00
N LEU A 98 6.79 -32.30 -8.66
CA LEU A 98 7.93 -32.51 -9.57
C LEU A 98 8.93 -33.58 -9.08
N PHE A 99 8.64 -34.26 -7.97
CA PHE A 99 9.45 -35.36 -7.43
C PHE A 99 8.59 -36.48 -6.82
N ALA A 100 7.64 -37.02 -7.59
CA ALA A 100 6.99 -38.30 -7.30
C ALA A 100 6.79 -39.10 -8.58
#